data_AF-A0A538NBP6-F1
#
_entry.id   AF-A0A538NBP6-F1
#
_cell.length_a   1.000
_cell.length_b   1.000
_cell.length_c   1.000
_cell.angle_alpha   90.00
_cell.angle_beta   90.00
_cell.angle_gamma   90.00
#
_symmetry.space_group_name_H-M   'P 1'
#
loop_
_entity.id
_entity.type
_entity.pdbx_description
1 polymer ?
#
loop_
_entity_poly.entity_id
_entity_poly.type
_entity_poly.pdbx_seq_one_letter_code
_entity_poly.pdbx_strand_id
1 'polypeptide(L)'
;MDVYVAPEVAAVADLYEGLLGTDAVQRTAVEQLRLQAERLADGHRRRHRGAFVELSNWYPRLAASPAEEIWSAALGDEDYLGTVARGHGYPDWTSVRPARPAPRFERCVDALLAGDRPAVAELLTTDPDLASARSHWGHRATLLHYLAANGVEIHRQRVPRNAPDLARLLLDSGADVAA
;
A
#
# COMPACT_ATOMS: atom_id res chain seq x y z
N MET A 1 16.42 -10.74 -7.34
CA MET A 1 16.81 -10.50 -5.93
C MET A 1 15.85 -11.23 -5.01
N ASP A 2 16.28 -11.56 -3.80
CA ASP A 2 15.41 -12.20 -2.81
C ASP A 2 14.65 -11.13 -2.01
N VAL A 3 13.32 -11.18 -2.06
CA VAL A 3 12.41 -10.25 -1.39
C VAL A 3 11.55 -11.07 -0.43
N TYR A 4 11.65 -10.78 0.86
CA TYR A 4 10.79 -11.40 1.84
C TYR A 4 9.37 -10.85 1.75
N VAL A 5 8.39 -11.75 1.70
CA VAL A 5 6.97 -11.44 1.70
C VAL A 5 6.28 -12.36 2.71
N ALA A 6 5.68 -11.77 3.74
CA ALA A 6 4.91 -12.53 4.72
C ALA A 6 3.66 -13.16 4.07
N PRO A 7 3.18 -14.33 4.53
CA PRO A 7 1.98 -14.97 3.99
C PRO A 7 0.73 -14.05 3.99
N GLU A 8 0.59 -13.20 5.00
CA GLU A 8 -0.48 -12.22 5.13
C GLU A 8 -0.41 -11.15 4.02
N VAL A 9 0.80 -10.64 3.76
CA VAL A 9 1.06 -9.67 2.70
C VAL A 9 0.77 -10.29 1.32
N ALA A 10 1.22 -11.52 1.11
CA ALA A 10 0.94 -12.25 -0.12
C ALA A 10 -0.58 -12.45 -0.33
N ALA A 11 -1.31 -12.77 0.74
CA ALA A 11 -2.77 -12.95 0.67
C ALA A 11 -3.53 -11.66 0.34
N VAL A 12 -3.04 -10.49 0.77
CA VAL A 12 -3.63 -9.19 0.39
C VAL A 12 -3.27 -8.84 -1.06
N ALA A 13 -2.04 -9.12 -1.50
CA ALA A 13 -1.66 -8.94 -2.90
C ALA A 13 -2.53 -9.80 -3.84
N ASP A 14 -2.80 -11.05 -3.45
CA ASP A 14 -3.69 -11.98 -4.14
C ASP A 14 -5.15 -11.49 -4.14
N LEU A 15 -5.66 -10.99 -3.00
CA LEU A 15 -6.99 -10.39 -2.93
C LEU A 15 -7.18 -9.30 -3.99
N TYR A 16 -6.20 -8.41 -4.14
CA TYR A 16 -6.26 -7.27 -5.06
C TYR A 16 -5.62 -7.54 -6.43
N GLU A 17 -5.39 -8.80 -6.79
CA GLU A 17 -4.85 -9.15 -8.10
C GLU A 17 -5.69 -8.53 -9.24
N GLY A 18 -5.00 -7.94 -10.22
CA GLY A 18 -5.59 -7.21 -11.35
C GLY A 18 -6.03 -5.78 -11.04
N LEU A 19 -6.00 -5.35 -9.77
CA LEU A 19 -6.26 -3.96 -9.37
C LEU A 19 -4.97 -3.18 -9.06
N LEU A 20 -3.85 -3.88 -8.88
CA LEU A 20 -2.54 -3.32 -8.57
C LEU A 20 -1.67 -3.14 -9.83
N GLY A 21 -0.54 -2.45 -9.70
CA GLY A 21 0.44 -2.32 -10.78
C GLY A 21 0.11 -1.22 -11.79
N THR A 22 0.47 -1.44 -13.06
CA THR A 22 0.52 -0.39 -14.10
C THR A 22 -0.81 0.29 -14.38
N ASP A 23 -1.93 -0.41 -14.23
CA ASP A 23 -3.25 0.18 -14.45
C ASP A 23 -3.71 1.03 -13.27
N ALA A 24 -3.19 0.77 -12.06
CA ALA A 24 -3.52 1.53 -10.86
C ALA A 24 -3.09 3.00 -10.99
N VAL A 25 -1.97 3.29 -11.68
CA VAL A 25 -1.49 4.67 -11.86
C VAL A 25 -2.39 5.52 -12.78
N GLN A 26 -3.31 4.89 -13.52
CA GLN A 26 -4.28 5.57 -14.38
C GLN A 26 -5.55 5.99 -13.62
N ARG A 27 -5.79 5.43 -12.44
CA ARG A 27 -6.98 5.69 -11.63
C ARG A 27 -6.69 6.79 -10.62
N THR A 28 -7.71 7.59 -10.33
CA THR A 28 -7.71 8.45 -9.15
C THR A 28 -7.81 7.60 -7.88
N ALA A 29 -7.42 8.17 -6.74
CA ALA A 29 -7.57 7.55 -5.43
C ALA A 29 -9.01 7.06 -5.17
N VAL A 30 -10.02 7.85 -5.52
CA VAL A 30 -11.44 7.48 -5.37
C VAL A 30 -11.80 6.26 -6.21
N GLU A 31 -11.37 6.22 -7.47
CA GLU A 31 -11.66 5.09 -8.38
C GLU A 31 -10.97 3.81 -7.91
N GLN A 32 -9.68 3.90 -7.55
CA GLN A 32 -8.92 2.74 -7.08
C GLN A 32 -9.50 2.17 -5.78
N LEU A 33 -9.80 3.02 -4.80
CA LEU A 33 -10.33 2.56 -3.52
C LEU A 33 -11.74 1.98 -3.64
N ARG A 34 -12.59 2.46 -4.56
CA ARG A 34 -13.88 1.82 -4.85
C ARG A 34 -13.71 0.39 -5.35
N LEU A 35 -12.82 0.17 -6.32
CA LEU A 35 -12.53 -1.16 -6.84
C LEU A 35 -11.96 -2.08 -5.75
N GLN A 36 -11.10 -1.56 -4.88
CA GLN A 36 -10.58 -2.32 -3.74
C GLN A 36 -11.68 -2.62 -2.71
N ALA A 37 -12.60 -1.71 -2.43
CA ALA A 37 -13.72 -1.96 -1.52
C ALA A 37 -14.66 -3.04 -2.07
N GLU A 38 -14.98 -3.00 -3.38
CA GLU A 38 -15.77 -4.04 -4.05
C GLU A 38 -15.09 -5.41 -3.97
N ARG A 39 -13.76 -5.45 -4.24
CA ARG A 39 -12.97 -6.67 -4.13
C ARG A 39 -12.88 -7.19 -2.69
N LEU A 40 -12.76 -6.29 -1.72
CA LEU A 40 -12.76 -6.63 -0.29
C LEU A 40 -14.10 -7.22 0.13
N ALA A 41 -15.22 -6.66 -0.33
CA ALA A 41 -16.56 -7.19 -0.05
C ALA A 41 -16.75 -8.59 -0.61
N ASP A 42 -16.31 -8.85 -1.85
CA ASP A 42 -16.33 -10.20 -2.44
C ASP A 42 -15.41 -11.17 -1.70
N GLY A 43 -14.19 -10.73 -1.38
CA GLY A 43 -13.25 -11.50 -0.57
C GLY A 43 -13.80 -11.86 0.79
N HIS A 44 -14.48 -10.92 1.47
CA HIS A 44 -15.13 -11.15 2.75
C HIS A 44 -16.21 -12.24 2.64
N ARG A 45 -17.12 -12.13 1.67
CA ARG A 45 -18.16 -13.16 1.43
C ARG A 45 -17.57 -14.55 1.16
N ARG A 46 -16.41 -14.62 0.51
CA ARG A 46 -15.70 -15.86 0.17
C ARG A 46 -14.72 -16.32 1.25
N ARG A 47 -14.64 -15.62 2.38
CA ARG A 47 -13.68 -15.87 3.48
C ARG A 47 -12.23 -15.89 2.99
N HIS A 48 -11.91 -15.02 2.04
CA HIS A 48 -10.58 -14.88 1.46
C HIS A 48 -9.57 -14.41 2.50
N ARG A 49 -8.39 -15.04 2.59
CA ARG A 49 -7.39 -14.70 3.61
C ARG A 49 -6.97 -13.23 3.57
N GLY A 50 -6.80 -12.63 2.38
CA GLY A 50 -6.50 -11.21 2.28
C GLY A 50 -7.59 -10.29 2.84
N ALA A 51 -8.87 -10.70 2.75
CA ALA A 51 -9.96 -9.90 3.30
C ALA A 51 -9.99 -9.93 4.83
N PHE A 52 -9.63 -11.08 5.43
CA PHE A 52 -9.38 -11.17 6.88
C PHE A 52 -8.30 -10.18 7.30
N VAL A 53 -7.17 -10.17 6.58
CA VAL A 53 -6.03 -9.32 6.92
C VAL A 53 -6.43 -7.84 6.84
N GLU A 54 -7.08 -7.40 5.76
CA GLU A 54 -7.54 -6.01 5.62
C GLU A 54 -8.52 -5.60 6.74
N LEU A 55 -9.57 -6.40 6.98
CA LEU A 55 -10.58 -6.11 7.99
C LEU A 55 -9.99 -6.10 9.41
N SER A 56 -9.16 -7.10 9.75
CA SER A 56 -8.55 -7.21 11.08
C SER A 56 -7.53 -6.10 11.38
N ASN A 57 -6.97 -5.45 10.36
CA ASN A 57 -6.03 -4.33 10.54
C ASN A 57 -6.72 -2.96 10.51
N TRP A 58 -7.72 -2.78 9.63
CA TRP A 58 -8.21 -1.44 9.29
C TRP A 58 -9.67 -1.17 9.59
N TYR A 59 -10.45 -2.19 9.94
CA TYR A 59 -11.83 -1.97 10.37
C TYR A 59 -11.92 -1.81 11.89
N PRO A 60 -12.23 -0.61 12.42
CA PRO A 60 -12.08 -0.34 13.86
C PRO A 60 -12.86 -1.27 14.79
N ARG A 61 -14.05 -1.75 14.34
CA ARG A 61 -14.91 -2.62 15.16
C ARG A 61 -14.47 -4.08 15.18
N LEU A 62 -13.64 -4.51 14.22
CA LEU A 62 -13.14 -5.89 14.13
C LEU A 62 -11.61 -5.96 14.25
N ALA A 63 -10.97 -4.86 14.65
CA ALA A 63 -9.53 -4.81 14.81
C ALA A 63 -9.08 -5.87 15.82
N ALA A 64 -8.13 -6.71 15.43
CA ALA A 64 -7.65 -7.86 16.23
C ALA A 64 -8.73 -8.86 16.66
N SER A 65 -9.91 -8.87 16.03
CA SER A 65 -10.97 -9.84 16.32
C SER A 65 -10.64 -11.22 15.74
N PRO A 66 -11.14 -12.31 16.35
CA PRO A 66 -10.96 -13.65 15.82
C PRO A 66 -11.65 -13.81 14.46
N ALA A 67 -11.14 -14.73 13.64
CA ALA A 67 -11.61 -14.92 12.26
C ALA A 67 -13.13 -15.17 12.16
N GLU A 68 -13.71 -15.94 13.08
CA GLU A 68 -15.15 -16.24 13.06
C GLU A 68 -16.01 -14.99 13.26
N GLU A 69 -15.57 -14.05 14.09
CA GLU A 69 -16.27 -12.78 14.29
C GLU A 69 -16.22 -11.91 13.03
N ILE A 70 -15.07 -11.89 12.35
CA ILE A 70 -14.94 -11.20 11.08
C ILE A 70 -15.87 -11.82 10.03
N TRP A 71 -15.88 -13.15 9.89
CA TRP A 71 -16.69 -13.86 8.88
C TRP A 71 -18.19 -13.84 9.10
N SER A 72 -18.63 -13.62 10.34
CA SER A 72 -20.05 -13.52 10.68
C SER A 72 -20.54 -12.07 10.71
N ALA A 73 -19.65 -11.09 10.57
CA ALA A 73 -20.01 -9.67 10.61
C ALA A 73 -20.90 -9.28 9.42
N ALA A 74 -22.03 -8.65 9.72
CA ALA A 74 -22.89 -8.04 8.70
C ALA A 74 -22.33 -6.65 8.33
N LEU A 75 -21.49 -6.59 7.29
CA LEU A 75 -20.85 -5.36 6.82
C LEU A 75 -21.53 -4.81 5.57
N GLY A 76 -21.71 -3.49 5.51
CA GLY A 76 -22.22 -2.76 4.34
C GLY A 76 -21.11 -2.10 3.52
N ASP A 77 -21.47 -1.50 2.38
CA ASP A 77 -20.51 -0.86 1.45
C ASP A 77 -19.64 0.21 2.13
N GLU A 78 -20.22 0.99 3.05
CA GLU A 78 -19.49 2.02 3.80
C GLU A 78 -18.41 1.44 4.72
N ASP A 79 -18.60 0.24 5.26
CA ASP A 79 -17.60 -0.43 6.10
C ASP A 79 -16.37 -0.81 5.25
N TYR A 80 -16.58 -1.34 4.04
CA TYR A 80 -15.48 -1.70 3.14
C TYR A 80 -14.75 -0.47 2.61
N LEU A 81 -15.48 0.57 2.19
CA LEU A 81 -14.90 1.84 1.78
C LEU A 81 -14.08 2.48 2.91
N GLY A 82 -14.61 2.46 4.14
CA GLY A 82 -13.91 2.95 5.31
C GLY A 82 -12.66 2.14 5.67
N THR A 83 -12.69 0.81 5.44
CA THR A 83 -11.55 -0.08 5.69
C THR A 83 -10.42 0.23 4.72
N VAL A 84 -10.68 0.23 3.41
CA VAL A 84 -9.63 0.53 2.41
C VAL A 84 -9.13 1.97 2.54
N ALA A 85 -9.99 2.95 2.87
CA ALA A 85 -9.55 4.32 3.11
C ALA A 85 -8.51 4.40 4.25
N ARG A 86 -8.75 3.69 5.36
CA ARG A 86 -7.81 3.62 6.49
C ARG A 86 -6.51 2.90 6.14
N GLY A 87 -6.60 1.82 5.36
CA GLY A 87 -5.42 1.14 4.82
C GLY A 87 -4.51 2.03 3.98
N HIS A 88 -5.04 3.13 3.43
CA HIS A 88 -4.32 4.16 2.69
C HIS A 88 -4.10 5.45 3.50
N GLY A 89 -4.27 5.40 4.83
CA GLY A 89 -3.99 6.49 5.76
C GLY A 89 -4.99 7.64 5.75
N TYR A 90 -6.19 7.46 5.17
CA TYR A 90 -7.28 8.41 5.37
C TYR A 90 -8.01 8.10 6.69
N PRO A 91 -8.49 9.12 7.42
CA PRO A 91 -9.26 8.88 8.65
C PRO A 91 -10.60 8.18 8.39
N ASP A 92 -11.22 8.49 7.24
CA ASP A 92 -12.46 7.89 6.75
C ASP A 92 -12.61 8.09 5.23
N TRP A 93 -13.66 7.48 4.66
CA TRP A 93 -13.99 7.57 3.24
C TRP A 93 -14.29 9.02 2.78
N THR A 94 -14.90 9.84 3.63
CA THR A 94 -15.27 11.22 3.27
C THR A 94 -14.06 12.13 3.09
N SER A 95 -12.89 11.72 3.59
CA SER A 95 -11.61 12.42 3.42
C SER A 95 -10.88 12.06 2.13
N VAL A 96 -11.33 11.03 1.40
CA VAL A 96 -10.73 10.67 0.11
C VAL A 96 -11.06 11.76 -0.92
N ARG A 97 -10.05 12.16 -1.68
CA ARG A 97 -10.17 13.13 -2.79
C ARG A 97 -9.68 12.47 -4.07
N PRO A 98 -10.14 12.90 -5.27
CA PRO A 98 -9.72 12.31 -6.55
C PRO A 98 -8.29 12.74 -6.94
N ALA A 99 -7.30 12.43 -6.10
CA ALA A 99 -5.89 12.63 -6.38
C ALA A 99 -5.38 11.57 -7.36
N ARG A 100 -4.45 11.94 -8.23
CA ARG A 100 -3.80 10.99 -9.15
C ARG A 100 -2.41 10.60 -8.64
N PRO A 101 -2.01 9.33 -8.80
CA PRO A 101 -0.65 8.91 -8.49
C PRO A 101 0.37 9.64 -9.36
N ALA A 102 1.54 9.96 -8.81
CA ALA A 102 2.67 10.48 -9.58
C ALA A 102 3.42 9.30 -10.21
N PRO A 103 3.38 9.09 -11.55
CA PRO A 103 3.85 7.83 -12.13
C PRO A 103 5.32 7.51 -11.89
N ARG A 104 6.19 8.52 -11.80
CA ARG A 104 7.62 8.32 -11.47
C ARG A 104 7.83 7.89 -10.03
N PHE A 105 7.06 8.45 -9.10
CA PHE A 105 7.09 8.08 -7.69
C PHE A 105 6.64 6.63 -7.49
N GLU A 106 5.49 6.26 -8.07
CA GLU A 106 4.98 4.88 -7.97
C GLU A 106 5.95 3.86 -8.57
N ARG A 107 6.56 4.16 -9.73
CA ARG A 107 7.61 3.30 -10.29
C ARG A 107 8.84 3.18 -9.38
N CYS A 108 9.22 4.26 -8.72
CA CYS A 108 10.34 4.24 -7.78
C CYS A 108 10.01 3.37 -6.55
N VAL A 109 8.79 3.47 -6.01
CA VAL A 109 8.31 2.58 -4.94
C VAL A 109 8.33 1.11 -5.39
N ASP A 110 7.85 0.80 -6.59
CA ASP A 110 7.84 -0.57 -7.10
C ASP A 110 9.27 -1.13 -7.26
N ALA A 111 10.19 -0.36 -7.83
CA ALA A 111 11.60 -0.73 -7.95
C ALA A 111 12.26 -0.93 -6.58
N LEU A 112 11.96 -0.06 -5.63
CA LEU A 112 12.45 -0.12 -4.25
C LEU A 112 12.02 -1.41 -3.56
N LEU A 113 10.73 -1.75 -3.61
CA LEU A 113 10.17 -2.96 -3.00
C LEU A 113 10.59 -4.25 -3.73
N ALA A 114 10.99 -4.15 -5.01
CA ALA A 114 11.58 -5.26 -5.77
C ALA A 114 13.08 -5.47 -5.48
N GLY A 115 13.73 -4.55 -4.75
CA GLY A 115 15.16 -4.58 -4.52
C GLY A 115 15.99 -4.04 -5.70
N ASP A 116 15.38 -3.43 -6.72
CA ASP A 116 16.03 -3.00 -7.95
C ASP A 116 16.80 -1.69 -7.76
N ARG A 117 17.96 -1.80 -7.09
CA ARG A 117 18.85 -0.67 -6.80
C ARG A 117 19.30 0.08 -8.07
N PRO A 118 19.68 -0.56 -9.19
CA PRO A 118 20.00 0.16 -10.43
C PRO A 118 18.84 1.04 -10.92
N ALA A 119 17.61 0.52 -10.96
CA ALA A 119 16.45 1.30 -11.40
C ALA A 119 16.13 2.47 -10.43
N VAL A 120 16.25 2.24 -9.12
CA VAL A 120 16.07 3.31 -8.11
C VAL A 120 17.12 4.42 -8.31
N ALA A 121 18.38 4.06 -8.53
CA ALA A 121 19.46 5.04 -8.73
C ALA A 121 19.25 5.86 -10.01
N GLU A 122 18.83 5.22 -11.10
CA GLU A 122 18.52 5.90 -12.36
C GLU A 122 17.36 6.90 -12.20
N LEU A 123 16.29 6.49 -11.51
CA LEU A 123 15.12 7.33 -11.25
C LEU A 123 15.50 8.55 -10.38
N LEU A 124 16.25 8.36 -9.31
CA LEU A 124 16.70 9.45 -8.42
C LEU A 124 17.68 10.41 -9.14
N THR A 125 18.51 9.90 -10.04
CA THR A 125 19.42 10.73 -10.84
C THR A 125 18.64 11.57 -11.86
N THR A 126 17.62 10.97 -12.48
CA THR A 126 16.80 11.62 -13.52
C THR A 126 15.81 12.61 -12.91
N ASP A 127 15.35 12.36 -11.69
CA ASP A 127 14.34 13.14 -10.99
C ASP A 127 14.71 13.25 -9.50
N PRO A 128 15.63 14.16 -9.14
CA PRO A 128 16.12 14.30 -7.76
C PRO A 128 15.03 14.62 -6.73
N ASP A 129 13.94 15.26 -7.15
CA ASP A 129 12.83 15.62 -6.26
C ASP A 129 12.12 14.38 -5.68
N LEU A 130 12.26 13.21 -6.32
CA LEU A 130 11.73 11.94 -5.82
C LEU A 130 12.23 11.58 -4.42
N ALA A 131 13.44 11.99 -4.04
CA ALA A 131 13.99 11.72 -2.71
C ALA A 131 13.17 12.34 -1.58
N SER A 132 12.50 13.48 -1.85
CA SER A 132 11.65 14.21 -0.90
C SER A 132 10.15 14.10 -1.19
N ALA A 133 9.80 13.45 -2.31
CA ALA A 133 8.42 13.29 -2.74
C ALA A 133 7.60 12.44 -1.76
N ARG A 134 6.29 12.70 -1.76
CA ARG A 134 5.31 12.04 -0.89
C ARG A 134 4.20 11.41 -1.70
N SER A 135 3.78 10.22 -1.28
CA SER A 135 2.64 9.50 -1.82
C SER A 135 1.40 10.38 -1.86
N HIS A 136 0.60 10.23 -2.91
CA HIS A 136 -0.66 10.95 -3.09
C HIS A 136 -1.77 10.47 -2.14
N TRP A 137 -1.58 9.33 -1.48
CA TRP A 137 -2.48 8.77 -0.47
C TRP A 137 -2.51 9.56 0.83
N GLY A 138 -3.46 9.23 1.71
CA GLY A 138 -3.69 9.92 2.98
C GLY A 138 -2.49 9.87 3.94
N HIS A 139 -1.74 8.77 3.93
CA HIS A 139 -0.54 8.60 4.76
C HIS A 139 0.68 9.43 4.31
N ARG A 140 0.70 9.98 3.09
CA ARG A 140 1.78 10.86 2.56
C ARG A 140 3.20 10.30 2.72
N ALA A 141 3.37 8.98 2.62
CA ALA A 141 4.65 8.29 2.84
C ALA A 141 5.70 8.71 1.80
N THR A 142 6.95 8.82 2.24
CA THR A 142 8.13 8.99 1.38
C THR A 142 8.69 7.64 0.92
N LEU A 143 9.69 7.63 0.05
CA LEU A 143 10.39 6.40 -0.34
C LEU A 143 11.00 5.66 0.87
N LEU A 144 11.56 6.38 1.85
CA LEU A 144 12.08 5.78 3.07
C LEU A 144 10.99 5.07 3.89
N HIS A 145 9.81 5.67 4.00
CA HIS A 145 8.67 5.05 4.67
C HIS A 145 8.24 3.73 4.00
N TYR A 146 8.20 3.69 2.66
CA TYR A 146 7.90 2.46 1.94
C TYR A 146 8.95 1.37 2.16
N LEU A 147 10.24 1.73 2.14
CA LEU A 147 11.33 0.78 2.40
C LEU A 147 11.29 0.20 3.82
N ALA A 148 10.81 0.99 4.78
CA ALA A 148 10.75 0.61 6.20
C ALA A 148 9.55 -0.28 6.57
N ALA A 149 8.69 -0.65 5.61
CA ALA A 149 7.45 -1.38 5.88
C ALA A 149 6.57 -0.67 6.93
N ASN A 150 6.11 0.52 6.57
CA ASN A 150 5.30 1.45 7.39
C ASN A 150 3.88 0.98 7.80
N GLY A 151 3.49 -0.25 7.46
CA GLY A 151 2.21 -0.84 7.84
C GLY A 151 1.00 -0.42 7.01
N VAL A 152 1.07 0.62 6.16
CA VAL A 152 -0.03 1.03 5.25
C VAL A 152 0.04 0.29 3.92
N GLU A 153 -1.06 0.19 3.17
CA GLU A 153 -1.10 -0.54 1.90
C GLU A 153 -0.50 -1.95 2.06
N ILE A 154 -1.15 -2.86 2.80
CA ILE A 154 -0.53 -4.12 3.28
C ILE A 154 0.21 -4.91 2.18
N HIS A 155 -0.32 -4.94 0.95
CA HIS A 155 0.32 -5.57 -0.21
C HIS A 155 1.73 -5.04 -0.56
N ARG A 156 2.08 -3.82 -0.14
CA ARG A 156 3.40 -3.19 -0.32
C ARG A 156 4.40 -3.48 0.81
N GLN A 157 4.01 -4.20 1.86
CA GLN A 157 4.85 -4.50 3.02
C GLN A 157 5.85 -5.64 2.72
N ARG A 158 6.76 -5.37 1.79
CA ARG A 158 7.74 -6.30 1.22
C ARG A 158 9.14 -5.84 1.58
N VAL A 159 9.99 -6.77 2.00
CA VAL A 159 11.33 -6.42 2.51
C VAL A 159 12.41 -7.02 1.61
N PRO A 160 13.04 -6.23 0.73
CA PRO A 160 14.13 -6.70 -0.10
C PRO A 160 15.38 -6.94 0.77
N ARG A 161 16.15 -8.00 0.49
CA ARG A 161 17.36 -8.31 1.29
C ARG A 161 18.40 -7.20 1.27
N ASN A 162 18.46 -6.40 0.21
CA ASN A 162 19.34 -5.24 0.07
C ASN A 162 18.71 -3.93 0.58
N ALA A 163 17.66 -3.98 1.41
CA ALA A 163 17.05 -2.79 1.99
C ALA A 163 18.06 -1.82 2.64
N PRO A 164 19.10 -2.27 3.39
CA PRO A 164 20.10 -1.35 3.93
C PRO A 164 20.88 -0.56 2.86
N ASP A 165 21.15 -1.16 1.70
CA ASP A 165 21.84 -0.50 0.59
C ASP A 165 20.93 0.51 -0.11
N LEU A 166 19.64 0.16 -0.26
CA LEU A 166 18.63 1.07 -0.79
C LEU A 166 18.38 2.26 0.15
N ALA A 167 18.36 2.03 1.46
CA ALA A 167 18.25 3.10 2.45
C ALA A 167 19.42 4.07 2.33
N ARG A 168 20.66 3.55 2.25
CA ARG A 168 21.84 4.39 2.03
C ARG A 168 21.73 5.19 0.73
N LEU A 169 21.32 4.57 -0.38
CA LEU A 169 21.11 5.27 -1.64
C LEU A 169 20.10 6.43 -1.52
N LEU A 170 18.98 6.20 -0.84
CA LEU A 170 17.96 7.23 -0.61
C LEU A 170 18.52 8.39 0.23
N LEU A 171 19.26 8.08 1.30
CA LEU A 171 19.89 9.09 2.16
C LEU A 171 20.95 9.91 1.40
N ASP A 172 21.80 9.24 0.61
CA ASP A 172 22.81 9.89 -0.23
C ASP A 172 22.15 10.78 -1.31
N SER A 173 20.92 10.46 -1.71
CA SER A 173 20.11 11.24 -2.67
C SER A 173 19.29 12.36 -2.01
N GLY A 174 19.44 12.58 -0.70
CA GLY A 174 18.78 13.69 0.02
C GLY A 174 17.44 13.35 0.66
N ALA A 175 17.11 12.07 0.84
CA ALA A 175 15.91 11.69 1.59
C ALA A 175 16.03 12.06 3.08
N ASP A 176 14.97 12.62 3.65
CA ASP A 176 14.92 13.06 5.05
C ASP A 176 14.37 11.94 5.96
N VAL A 177 15.13 11.62 7.02
CA VAL A 177 14.77 10.62 8.03
C VAL A 177 13.69 11.11 9.01
N ALA A 178 13.46 12.41 9.10
CA ALA A 178 12.49 13.05 9.99
C ALA A 178 11.19 13.47 9.28
N ALA A 179 11.03 13.06 8.01
CA ALA A 179 9.92 13.44 7.14
C ALA A 179 8.54 12.93 7.59
#